data_AF-A0A7K1V6W8-F1
#
_entry.id   AF-A0A7K1V6W8-F1
#
_cell.length_a   1.000
_cell.length_b   1.000
_cell.length_c   1.000
_cell.angle_alpha   90.00
_cell.angle_beta   90.00
_cell.angle_gamma   90.00
#
_symmetry.space_group_name_H-M   'P 1'
#
loop_
_entity.id
_entity.type
_entity.pdbx_description
1 polymer ?
#
loop_
_entity_poly.entity_id
_entity_poly.type
_entity_poly.pdbx_seq_one_letter_code
_entity_poly.pdbx_strand_id
1 'polypeptide(L)'
;MRRTVIIGDIHGCFDELVGLLEKVELAEDDLLVSVGDLVDRGPKPLDVVNLFRGRPNSVAVMGNHERKHVRGIYSYAQEITRLQAGDGYADMVEWMRTLPYYFENDHVRVVHAGLVPGIPLADQREEILCGSTRGERELQTLFPDSFWHDHYTDAKPIVFGHHVTGPEPLIRDNRILGLDTGACHGGVLTALSLPDFMIHSVPARADHWSQVRDQWQLPVLKTKPWHDYTWPELAREITRFSPTSDAPTTAWLTAVEQWSTDLRSMLPALVTAAHTTATRLDTDRLQQHPAAPYLFQARRNRLDLSSLTEQCTTPRKTIALATALQLNVPEFPR
;
A
#
# COMPACT_ATOMS: atom_id res chain seq x y z
N MET A 1 -15.23 1.28 -36.88
CA MET A 1 -14.56 0.78 -35.66
C MET A 1 -14.98 1.67 -34.51
N ARG A 2 -15.35 1.08 -33.38
CA ARG A 2 -15.60 1.85 -32.15
C ARG A 2 -14.28 2.47 -31.68
N ARG A 3 -14.23 3.79 -31.46
CA ARG A 3 -13.01 4.45 -30.96
C ARG A 3 -12.67 3.87 -29.59
N THR A 4 -11.40 3.56 -29.39
CA THR A 4 -10.87 3.02 -28.12
C THR A 4 -9.89 4.03 -27.56
N VAL A 5 -10.10 4.45 -26.31
CA VAL A 5 -9.22 5.37 -25.58
C VAL A 5 -8.57 4.60 -24.46
N ILE A 6 -7.25 4.47 -24.49
CA ILE A 6 -6.47 3.69 -23.53
C ILE A 6 -5.66 4.65 -22.65
N ILE A 7 -5.82 4.58 -21.33
CA ILE A 7 -5.19 5.49 -20.36
C ILE A 7 -4.10 4.74 -19.59
N GLY A 8 -2.96 5.42 -19.39
CA GLY A 8 -1.85 4.98 -18.53
C GLY A 8 -2.21 4.91 -17.04
N ASP A 9 -1.20 4.75 -16.18
CA ASP A 9 -1.35 4.61 -14.73
C ASP A 9 -1.94 5.89 -14.12
N ILE A 10 -3.10 5.77 -13.46
CA ILE A 10 -3.88 6.91 -12.96
C ILE A 10 -3.54 7.21 -11.50
N HIS A 11 -3.34 6.18 -10.68
CA HIS A 11 -2.94 6.30 -9.28
C HIS A 11 -3.76 7.35 -8.51
N GLY A 12 -5.09 7.27 -8.54
CA GLY A 12 -5.97 8.19 -7.80
C GLY A 12 -5.94 9.66 -8.27
N CYS A 13 -5.28 9.98 -9.40
CA CYS A 13 -5.24 11.32 -10.01
C CYS A 13 -6.55 11.59 -10.76
N PHE A 14 -7.67 11.60 -10.03
CA PHE A 14 -9.00 11.70 -10.62
C PHE A 14 -9.24 13.00 -11.39
N ASP A 15 -8.67 14.11 -10.91
CA ASP A 15 -8.87 15.41 -11.55
C ASP A 15 -8.13 15.49 -12.90
N GLU A 16 -6.96 14.87 -13.01
CA GLU A 16 -6.24 14.66 -14.26
C GLU A 16 -7.00 13.71 -15.18
N LEU A 17 -7.55 12.61 -14.64
CA LEU A 17 -8.39 11.69 -15.42
C LEU A 17 -9.56 12.44 -16.06
N VAL A 18 -10.34 13.20 -15.29
CA VAL A 18 -11.47 14.00 -15.81
C VAL A 18 -10.99 14.97 -16.89
N GLY A 19 -9.93 15.75 -16.63
CA GLY A 19 -9.40 16.69 -17.60
C GLY A 19 -8.90 16.03 -18.89
N LEU A 20 -8.33 14.83 -18.79
CA LEU A 20 -7.92 14.05 -19.96
C LEU A 20 -9.12 13.54 -20.76
N LEU A 21 -10.15 13.03 -20.09
CA LEU A 21 -11.38 12.57 -20.75
C LEU A 21 -12.11 13.71 -21.47
N GLU A 22 -12.15 14.90 -20.87
CA GLU A 22 -12.66 16.12 -21.51
C GLU A 22 -11.83 16.51 -22.73
N LYS A 23 -10.49 16.49 -22.62
CA LYS A 23 -9.57 16.81 -23.72
C LYS A 23 -9.66 15.84 -24.90
N VAL A 24 -9.93 14.57 -24.63
CA VAL A 24 -10.16 13.53 -25.67
C VAL A 24 -11.57 13.65 -26.28
N GLU A 25 -12.44 14.42 -25.65
CA GLU A 25 -13.87 14.50 -25.95
C GLU A 25 -14.49 13.09 -25.92
N LEU A 26 -14.25 12.33 -24.84
CA LEU A 26 -14.70 10.94 -24.72
C LEU A 26 -16.23 10.84 -24.89
N ALA A 27 -16.66 10.17 -25.94
CA ALA A 27 -18.05 9.93 -26.27
C ALA A 27 -18.60 8.75 -25.46
N GLU A 28 -19.93 8.69 -25.29
CA GLU A 28 -20.60 7.59 -24.59
C GLU A 28 -20.34 6.22 -25.26
N ASP A 29 -20.30 6.23 -26.60
CA ASP A 29 -20.03 5.06 -27.43
C ASP A 29 -18.53 4.77 -27.60
N ASP A 30 -17.62 5.46 -26.92
CA ASP A 30 -16.20 5.04 -26.92
C ASP A 30 -15.95 3.91 -25.94
N LEU A 31 -15.00 3.04 -26.28
CA LEU A 31 -14.45 2.07 -25.34
C LEU A 31 -13.33 2.74 -24.55
N LEU A 32 -13.49 2.86 -23.24
CA LEU A 32 -12.46 3.36 -22.34
C LEU A 32 -11.69 2.17 -21.75
N VAL A 33 -10.37 2.15 -21.88
CA VAL A 33 -9.51 1.11 -21.30
C VAL A 33 -8.48 1.76 -20.38
N SER A 34 -8.26 1.24 -19.19
CA SER A 34 -7.09 1.58 -18.36
C SER A 34 -6.09 0.43 -18.37
N VAL A 35 -4.80 0.77 -18.39
CA VAL A 35 -3.69 -0.18 -18.20
C VAL A 35 -3.55 -0.67 -16.75
N GLY A 36 -4.40 -0.25 -15.81
CA GLY A 36 -4.32 -0.63 -14.39
C GLY A 36 -3.68 0.46 -13.53
N ASP A 37 -3.37 0.13 -12.27
CA ASP A 37 -2.86 1.07 -11.27
C ASP A 37 -3.76 2.32 -11.16
N LEU A 38 -5.05 2.06 -10.95
CA LEU A 38 -6.10 3.05 -10.70
C LEU A 38 -5.98 3.68 -9.33
N VAL A 39 -5.53 2.91 -8.33
CA VAL A 39 -5.52 3.29 -6.92
C VAL A 39 -4.10 3.57 -6.42
N ASP A 40 -4.00 3.96 -5.14
CA ASP A 40 -2.77 4.36 -4.47
C ASP A 40 -2.12 5.64 -4.99
N ARG A 41 -1.27 6.20 -4.13
CA ARG A 41 -0.44 7.39 -4.34
C ARG A 41 -1.21 8.71 -4.48
N GLY A 42 -2.22 8.80 -5.33
CA GLY A 42 -2.99 10.03 -5.53
C GLY A 42 -4.15 10.21 -4.56
N PRO A 43 -4.81 11.38 -4.63
CA PRO A 43 -5.73 11.84 -3.60
C PRO A 43 -7.12 11.20 -3.65
N LYS A 44 -7.54 10.67 -4.81
CA LYS A 44 -8.94 10.31 -5.09
C LYS A 44 -9.09 8.89 -5.68
N PRO A 45 -8.55 7.83 -5.03
CA PRO A 45 -8.60 6.47 -5.59
C PRO A 45 -10.04 5.94 -5.76
N LEU A 46 -10.94 6.27 -4.83
CA LEU A 46 -12.33 5.81 -4.89
C LEU A 46 -13.10 6.44 -6.05
N ASP A 47 -12.84 7.70 -6.37
CA ASP A 47 -13.47 8.39 -7.51
C ASP A 47 -13.04 7.78 -8.85
N VAL A 48 -11.76 7.42 -8.99
CA VAL A 48 -11.25 6.70 -10.17
C VAL A 48 -11.95 5.36 -10.33
N VAL A 49 -12.01 4.55 -9.25
CA VAL A 49 -12.72 3.26 -9.28
C VAL A 49 -14.20 3.45 -9.62
N ASN A 50 -14.87 4.43 -9.02
CA ASN A 50 -16.28 4.71 -9.27
C ASN A 50 -16.55 5.09 -10.72
N LEU A 51 -15.64 5.84 -11.37
CA LEU A 51 -15.75 6.19 -12.78
C LEU A 51 -15.71 4.94 -13.67
N PHE A 52 -14.71 4.06 -13.49
CA PHE A 52 -14.59 2.84 -14.30
C PHE A 52 -15.70 1.83 -14.01
N ARG A 53 -16.17 1.74 -12.77
CA ARG A 53 -17.27 0.88 -12.35
C ARG A 53 -18.63 1.38 -12.87
N GLY A 54 -18.84 2.69 -12.90
CA GLY A 54 -20.11 3.31 -13.25
C GLY A 54 -20.29 3.61 -14.73
N ARG A 55 -19.21 3.63 -15.51
CA ARG A 55 -19.26 3.89 -16.95
C ARG A 55 -19.61 2.62 -17.73
N PRO A 56 -20.59 2.66 -18.66
CA PRO A 56 -20.77 1.58 -19.62
C PRO A 56 -19.60 1.61 -20.61
N ASN A 57 -19.15 0.42 -21.05
CA ASN A 57 -18.05 0.29 -22.02
C ASN A 57 -16.70 0.83 -21.50
N SER A 58 -16.39 0.57 -20.24
CA SER A 58 -15.06 0.71 -19.69
C SER A 58 -14.48 -0.64 -19.27
N VAL A 59 -13.17 -0.78 -19.42
CA VAL A 59 -12.37 -1.90 -18.94
C VAL A 59 -11.17 -1.33 -18.19
N ALA A 60 -10.84 -1.89 -17.03
CA ALA A 60 -9.56 -1.65 -16.40
C ALA A 60 -8.89 -3.01 -16.22
N VAL A 61 -7.61 -3.11 -16.58
CA VAL A 61 -6.84 -4.33 -16.32
C VAL A 61 -6.23 -4.29 -14.92
N MET A 62 -5.97 -5.45 -14.34
CA MET A 62 -5.38 -5.60 -13.01
C MET A 62 -3.92 -5.13 -13.00
N GLY A 63 -3.64 -4.03 -12.29
CA GLY A 63 -2.29 -3.60 -11.95
C GLY A 63 -1.73 -4.28 -10.71
N ASN A 64 -0.45 -4.06 -10.40
CA ASN A 64 0.13 -4.62 -9.17
C ASN A 64 -0.43 -3.92 -7.92
N HIS A 65 -0.88 -2.66 -8.02
CA HIS A 65 -1.49 -1.95 -6.91
C HIS A 65 -2.86 -2.51 -6.54
N GLU A 66 -3.75 -2.72 -7.51
CA GLU A 66 -5.03 -3.41 -7.28
C GLU A 66 -4.80 -4.82 -6.72
N ARG A 67 -3.83 -5.55 -7.29
CA ARG A 67 -3.52 -6.92 -6.84
C ARG A 67 -3.04 -6.97 -5.39
N LYS A 68 -2.27 -5.98 -4.93
CA LYS A 68 -1.85 -5.88 -3.52
C LYS A 68 -3.06 -5.74 -2.59
N HIS A 69 -4.02 -4.89 -2.94
CA HIS A 69 -5.27 -4.76 -2.19
C HIS A 69 -6.08 -6.07 -2.17
N VAL A 70 -6.29 -6.69 -3.33
CA VAL A 70 -7.02 -7.97 -3.49
C VAL A 70 -6.41 -9.09 -2.65
N ARG A 71 -5.08 -9.13 -2.53
CA ARG A 71 -4.34 -10.12 -1.75
C ARG A 71 -4.12 -9.75 -0.28
N GLY A 72 -4.55 -8.57 0.15
CA GLY A 72 -4.35 -8.09 1.52
C GLY A 72 -2.89 -7.80 1.88
N ILE A 73 -2.07 -7.42 0.88
CA ILE A 73 -0.66 -7.09 1.07
C ILE A 73 -0.55 -5.57 1.16
N TYR A 74 -0.31 -5.04 2.36
CA TYR A 74 -0.34 -3.61 2.62
C TYR A 74 1.05 -3.02 2.77
N SER A 75 1.41 -2.14 1.85
CA SER A 75 2.51 -1.18 2.01
C SER A 75 1.94 0.20 2.32
N TYR A 76 2.80 1.20 2.50
CA TYR A 76 2.39 2.55 2.93
C TYR A 76 1.32 3.16 2.01
N ALA A 77 1.43 2.97 0.69
CA ALA A 77 0.43 3.49 -0.25
C ALA A 77 -0.94 2.82 -0.06
N GLN A 78 -0.99 1.49 0.10
CA GLN A 78 -2.24 0.77 0.35
C GLN A 78 -2.85 1.12 1.71
N GLU A 79 -2.03 1.38 2.73
CA GLU A 79 -2.52 1.85 4.04
C GLU A 79 -3.22 3.21 3.89
N ILE A 80 -2.66 4.14 3.10
CA ILE A 80 -3.27 5.43 2.82
C ILE A 80 -4.59 5.24 2.05
N THR A 81 -4.60 4.47 0.97
CA THR A 81 -5.80 4.20 0.17
C THR A 81 -6.94 3.60 1.00
N ARG A 82 -6.62 2.73 1.97
CA ARG A 82 -7.61 2.18 2.91
C ARG A 82 -8.27 3.26 3.75
N LEU A 83 -7.49 4.22 4.23
CA LEU A 83 -8.01 5.34 5.01
C LEU A 83 -8.79 6.33 4.15
N GLN A 84 -8.32 6.60 2.93
CA GLN A 84 -9.04 7.43 1.95
C GLN A 84 -10.40 6.84 1.58
N ALA A 85 -10.46 5.52 1.37
CA ALA A 85 -11.69 4.83 0.95
C ALA A 85 -12.69 4.61 2.10
N GLY A 86 -12.23 4.56 3.35
CA GLY A 86 -13.09 4.39 4.53
C GLY A 86 -14.03 3.18 4.40
N ASP A 87 -15.32 3.41 4.63
CA ASP A 87 -16.36 2.37 4.55
C ASP A 87 -16.51 1.79 3.13
N GLY A 88 -16.14 2.54 2.08
CA GLY A 88 -16.18 2.09 0.69
C GLY A 88 -15.04 1.14 0.31
N TYR A 89 -14.06 0.92 1.19
CA TYR A 89 -12.88 0.11 0.88
C TYR A 89 -13.22 -1.34 0.53
N ALA A 90 -14.15 -1.97 1.28
CA ALA A 90 -14.50 -3.37 1.06
C ALA A 90 -15.11 -3.59 -0.34
N ASP A 91 -16.07 -2.75 -0.72
CA ASP A 91 -16.73 -2.80 -2.02
C ASP A 91 -15.76 -2.48 -3.17
N MET A 92 -14.84 -1.53 -2.94
CA MET A 92 -13.77 -1.21 -3.89
C MET A 92 -12.88 -2.43 -4.16
N VAL A 93 -12.47 -3.16 -3.11
CA VAL A 93 -11.67 -4.39 -3.25
C VAL A 93 -12.45 -5.50 -3.95
N GLU A 94 -13.73 -5.65 -3.64
CA GLU A 94 -14.56 -6.68 -4.29
C GLU A 94 -14.70 -6.42 -5.80
N TRP A 95 -14.89 -5.16 -6.20
CA TRP A 95 -14.85 -4.79 -7.62
C TRP A 95 -13.48 -5.05 -8.26
N MET A 96 -12.38 -4.70 -7.57
CA MET A 96 -11.03 -4.96 -8.08
C MET A 96 -10.75 -6.46 -8.30
N ARG A 97 -11.38 -7.37 -7.54
CA ARG A 97 -11.27 -8.83 -7.78
C ARG A 97 -11.75 -9.28 -9.14
N THR A 98 -12.62 -8.49 -9.79
CA THR A 98 -13.21 -8.83 -11.09
C THR A 98 -12.38 -8.36 -12.28
N LEU A 99 -11.33 -7.57 -12.06
CA LEU A 99 -10.52 -7.00 -13.14
C LEU A 99 -9.75 -8.11 -13.88
N PRO A 100 -9.81 -8.15 -15.22
CA PRO A 100 -9.00 -9.08 -16.00
C PRO A 100 -7.52 -8.67 -15.96
N TYR A 101 -6.61 -9.61 -16.13
CA TYR A 101 -5.17 -9.32 -16.21
C TYR A 101 -4.70 -8.77 -17.54
N TYR A 102 -5.55 -8.83 -18.57
CA TYR A 102 -5.30 -8.26 -19.89
C TYR A 102 -6.62 -7.89 -20.56
N PHE A 103 -6.54 -7.04 -21.57
CA PHE A 103 -7.61 -6.78 -22.52
C PHE A 103 -7.07 -7.02 -23.93
N GLU A 104 -7.86 -7.67 -24.78
CA GLU A 104 -7.51 -7.88 -26.18
C GLU A 104 -8.76 -7.74 -27.06
N ASN A 105 -8.59 -7.03 -28.16
CA ASN A 105 -9.53 -7.07 -29.29
C ASN A 105 -8.74 -7.31 -30.60
N ASP A 106 -9.40 -7.16 -31.74
CA ASP A 106 -8.78 -7.38 -33.05
C ASP A 106 -7.63 -6.39 -33.35
N HIS A 107 -7.59 -5.24 -32.67
CA HIS A 107 -6.71 -4.12 -33.01
C HIS A 107 -5.61 -3.87 -31.99
N VAL A 108 -5.78 -4.27 -30.73
CA VAL A 108 -4.84 -3.93 -29.65
C VAL A 108 -4.87 -4.96 -28.54
N ARG A 109 -3.72 -5.12 -27.89
CA ARG A 109 -3.56 -5.79 -26.60
C ARG A 109 -3.21 -4.77 -25.54
N VAL A 110 -3.74 -4.95 -24.35
CA VAL A 110 -3.44 -4.13 -23.18
C VAL A 110 -3.10 -5.03 -22.01
N VAL A 111 -1.95 -4.81 -21.41
CA VAL A 111 -1.49 -5.43 -20.16
C VAL A 111 -0.99 -4.33 -19.24
N HIS A 112 -0.91 -4.58 -17.93
CA HIS A 112 -0.41 -3.55 -17.04
C HIS A 112 1.11 -3.35 -17.17
N ALA A 113 1.89 -4.42 -17.01
CA ALA A 113 3.35 -4.32 -16.95
C ALA A 113 4.08 -4.93 -18.15
N GLY A 114 3.81 -6.20 -18.44
CA GLY A 114 4.53 -6.89 -19.50
C GLY A 114 4.03 -8.31 -19.75
N LEU A 115 4.72 -9.00 -20.65
CA LEU A 115 4.39 -10.36 -21.05
C LEU A 115 5.66 -11.08 -21.53
N VAL A 116 5.60 -12.40 -21.67
CA VAL A 116 6.66 -13.18 -22.33
C VAL A 116 6.32 -13.32 -23.83
N PRO A 117 7.09 -12.74 -24.77
CA PRO A 117 6.78 -12.82 -26.19
C PRO A 117 6.67 -14.26 -26.71
N GLY A 118 5.77 -14.48 -27.66
CA GLY A 118 5.47 -15.82 -28.21
C GLY A 118 4.54 -16.67 -27.35
N ILE A 119 4.16 -16.23 -26.15
CA ILE A 119 3.17 -16.90 -25.31
C ILE A 119 1.82 -16.14 -25.41
N PRO A 120 0.71 -16.82 -25.76
CA PRO A 120 -0.63 -16.20 -25.79
C PRO A 120 -1.03 -15.57 -24.45
N LEU A 121 -1.78 -14.46 -24.46
CA LEU A 121 -2.16 -13.74 -23.22
C LEU A 121 -2.88 -14.62 -22.19
N ALA A 122 -3.70 -15.58 -22.64
CA ALA A 122 -4.41 -16.52 -21.77
C ALA A 122 -3.48 -17.50 -21.03
N ASP A 123 -2.27 -17.73 -21.55
CA ASP A 123 -1.28 -18.64 -21.01
C ASP A 123 -0.16 -17.89 -20.24
N GLN A 124 -0.20 -16.56 -20.24
CA GLN A 124 0.73 -15.74 -19.45
C GLN A 124 0.42 -15.89 -17.97
N ARG A 125 1.45 -15.81 -17.13
CA ARG A 125 1.24 -15.73 -15.68
C ARG A 125 0.75 -14.34 -15.30
N GLU A 126 -0.28 -14.31 -14.47
CA GLU A 126 -0.84 -13.09 -13.89
C GLU A 126 0.22 -12.21 -13.23
N GLU A 127 1.19 -12.81 -12.52
CA GLU A 127 2.28 -12.07 -11.88
C GLU A 127 3.12 -11.22 -12.84
N ILE A 128 3.28 -11.68 -14.09
CA ILE A 128 4.01 -10.98 -15.16
C ILE A 128 3.12 -9.88 -15.73
N LEU A 129 1.88 -10.22 -16.10
CA LEU A 129 0.92 -9.29 -16.66
C LEU A 129 0.70 -8.06 -15.77
N CYS A 130 0.58 -8.27 -14.46
CA CYS A 130 0.36 -7.19 -13.50
C CYS A 130 1.64 -6.58 -12.91
N GLY A 131 2.85 -7.01 -13.26
CA GLY A 131 4.07 -6.38 -12.69
C GLY A 131 4.25 -6.59 -11.18
N SER A 132 3.96 -7.80 -10.69
CA SER A 132 4.34 -8.15 -9.32
C SER A 132 5.86 -8.34 -9.21
N THR A 133 6.45 -8.19 -8.01
CA THR A 133 7.89 -8.40 -7.79
C THR A 133 8.39 -9.75 -8.30
N ARG A 134 7.57 -10.80 -8.25
CA ARG A 134 7.92 -12.11 -8.81
C ARG A 134 7.92 -12.10 -10.34
N GLY A 135 6.93 -11.46 -10.96
CA GLY A 135 6.83 -11.35 -12.41
C GLY A 135 7.95 -10.51 -13.01
N GLU A 136 8.25 -9.36 -12.40
CA GLU A 136 9.37 -8.50 -12.81
C GLU A 136 10.71 -9.24 -12.76
N ARG A 137 10.99 -9.95 -11.66
CA ARG A 137 12.21 -10.77 -11.53
C ARG A 137 12.30 -11.85 -12.59
N GLU A 138 11.18 -12.43 -12.99
CA GLU A 138 11.17 -13.44 -14.04
C GLU A 138 11.47 -12.83 -15.40
N LEU A 139 10.82 -11.71 -15.75
CA LEU A 139 11.14 -10.98 -16.98
C LEU A 139 12.61 -10.57 -17.01
N GLN A 140 13.15 -10.09 -15.89
CA GLN A 140 14.58 -9.75 -15.77
C GLN A 140 15.50 -10.99 -15.94
N THR A 141 15.06 -12.17 -15.49
CA THR A 141 15.83 -13.41 -15.68
C THR A 141 15.80 -13.87 -17.14
N LEU A 142 14.65 -13.72 -17.81
CA LEU A 142 14.48 -14.07 -19.22
C LEU A 142 15.18 -13.09 -20.16
N PHE A 143 15.21 -11.80 -19.79
CA PHE A 143 15.76 -10.70 -20.57
C PHE A 143 16.74 -9.88 -19.71
N PRO A 144 17.95 -10.40 -19.42
CA PRO A 144 18.88 -9.75 -18.49
C PRO A 144 19.44 -8.41 -19.00
N ASP A 145 19.59 -8.28 -20.32
CA ASP A 145 20.23 -7.12 -20.97
C ASP A 145 19.27 -6.28 -21.83
N SER A 146 17.96 -6.50 -21.72
CA SER A 146 16.93 -5.83 -22.54
C SER A 146 15.55 -5.92 -21.90
N PHE A 147 14.55 -5.26 -22.46
CA PHE A 147 13.18 -5.35 -21.98
C PHE A 147 12.38 -6.39 -22.78
N TRP A 148 11.33 -6.96 -22.17
CA TRP A 148 10.45 -7.93 -22.85
C TRP A 148 9.90 -7.40 -24.17
N HIS A 149 9.60 -6.09 -24.24
CA HIS A 149 9.04 -5.47 -25.43
C HIS A 149 10.07 -5.34 -26.57
N ASP A 150 11.38 -5.45 -26.30
CA ASP A 150 12.42 -5.54 -27.33
C ASP A 150 12.38 -6.86 -28.11
N HIS A 151 11.76 -7.88 -27.52
CA HIS A 151 11.56 -9.19 -28.13
C HIS A 151 10.12 -9.39 -28.63
N TYR A 152 9.28 -8.36 -28.55
CA TYR A 152 7.89 -8.43 -29.03
C TYR A 152 7.85 -8.34 -30.56
N THR A 153 7.41 -9.42 -31.23
CA THR A 153 7.42 -9.55 -32.70
C THR A 153 6.03 -9.57 -33.33
N ASP A 154 4.97 -9.76 -32.55
CA ASP A 154 3.60 -9.77 -33.04
C ASP A 154 3.23 -8.45 -33.72
N ALA A 155 2.49 -8.54 -34.82
CA ALA A 155 2.03 -7.37 -35.59
C ALA A 155 0.97 -6.55 -34.83
N LYS A 156 0.21 -7.18 -33.93
CA LYS A 156 -0.83 -6.51 -33.13
C LYS A 156 -0.17 -5.57 -32.11
N PRO A 157 -0.55 -4.28 -32.07
CA PRO A 157 -0.06 -3.35 -31.06
C PRO A 157 -0.28 -3.82 -29.62
N ILE A 158 0.68 -3.53 -28.75
CA ILE A 158 0.64 -3.77 -27.31
C ILE A 158 0.79 -2.45 -26.57
N VAL A 159 -0.12 -2.20 -25.63
CA VAL A 159 -0.14 -1.03 -24.76
C VAL A 159 0.05 -1.46 -23.31
N PHE A 160 0.89 -0.75 -22.57
CA PHE A 160 1.20 -1.05 -21.18
C PHE A 160 1.53 0.22 -20.38
N GLY A 161 1.61 0.05 -19.06
CA GLY A 161 1.93 1.08 -18.09
C GLY A 161 3.06 0.63 -17.16
N HIS A 162 2.88 0.76 -15.85
CA HIS A 162 3.72 0.22 -14.76
C HIS A 162 5.13 0.81 -14.59
N HIS A 163 5.84 1.01 -15.71
CA HIS A 163 7.17 1.61 -15.75
C HIS A 163 7.09 3.00 -16.35
N VAL A 164 7.30 4.01 -15.50
CA VAL A 164 7.36 5.42 -15.91
C VAL A 164 8.37 5.61 -17.05
N THR A 165 7.89 6.04 -18.21
CA THR A 165 8.69 6.24 -19.44
C THR A 165 9.36 7.61 -19.50
N GLY A 166 9.02 8.50 -18.58
CA GLY A 166 9.47 9.89 -18.53
C GLY A 166 8.35 10.87 -18.91
N PRO A 167 8.68 12.08 -19.39
CA PRO A 167 7.67 13.10 -19.72
C PRO A 167 6.85 12.77 -20.97
N GLU A 168 7.34 11.85 -21.81
CA GLU A 168 6.68 11.40 -23.03
C GLU A 168 6.41 9.90 -22.95
N PRO A 169 5.32 9.40 -23.57
CA PRO A 169 5.06 7.98 -23.65
C PRO A 169 6.13 7.27 -24.51
N LEU A 170 6.40 6.01 -24.21
CA LEU A 170 7.19 5.15 -25.08
C LEU A 170 6.36 4.79 -26.30
N ILE A 171 6.83 5.17 -27.49
CA ILE A 171 6.19 4.79 -28.76
C ILE A 171 7.25 4.24 -29.70
N ARG A 172 7.08 2.98 -30.11
CA ARG A 172 7.92 2.35 -31.13
C ARG A 172 7.07 1.68 -32.21
N ASP A 173 7.25 2.16 -33.44
CA ASP A 173 6.62 1.66 -34.66
C ASP A 173 5.08 1.54 -34.59
N ASN A 174 4.42 2.40 -33.80
CA ASN A 174 2.99 2.32 -33.47
C ASN A 174 2.52 0.95 -32.96
N ARG A 175 3.45 0.16 -32.43
CA ARG A 175 3.23 -1.24 -32.05
C ARG A 175 3.53 -1.50 -30.59
N ILE A 176 4.48 -0.76 -30.01
CA ILE A 176 4.88 -0.87 -28.60
C ILE A 176 4.66 0.48 -27.95
N LEU A 177 3.73 0.53 -27.00
CA LEU A 177 3.14 1.76 -26.49
C LEU A 177 3.14 1.72 -24.95
N GLY A 178 4.09 2.40 -24.32
CA GLY A 178 4.15 2.57 -22.86
C GLY A 178 3.55 3.91 -22.46
N LEU A 179 2.45 3.89 -21.70
CA LEU A 179 1.65 5.08 -21.38
C LEU A 179 1.85 5.62 -19.96
N ASP A 180 2.59 4.91 -19.10
CA ASP A 180 2.90 5.43 -17.76
C ASP A 180 3.93 6.57 -17.86
N THR A 181 3.43 7.79 -17.67
CA THR A 181 4.20 9.04 -17.72
C THR A 181 4.23 9.73 -16.35
N GLY A 182 3.97 8.97 -15.28
CA GLY A 182 4.20 9.39 -13.91
C GLY A 182 3.24 10.46 -13.39
N ALA A 183 1.95 10.41 -13.73
CA ALA A 183 0.93 11.38 -13.32
C ALA A 183 0.95 11.65 -11.80
N CYS A 184 0.98 10.60 -10.97
CA CYS A 184 1.01 10.76 -9.52
C CYS A 184 2.29 11.38 -8.94
N HIS A 185 3.36 11.46 -9.74
CA HIS A 185 4.66 12.03 -9.36
C HIS A 185 4.88 13.43 -9.94
N GLY A 186 3.81 14.10 -10.38
CA GLY A 186 3.92 15.43 -10.99
C GLY A 186 4.30 15.41 -12.47
N GLY A 187 4.24 14.24 -13.12
CA GLY A 187 4.43 14.08 -14.56
C GLY A 187 3.18 14.47 -15.34
N VAL A 188 2.82 13.64 -16.33
CA VAL A 188 1.59 13.81 -17.13
C VAL A 188 0.74 12.56 -17.00
N LEU A 189 -0.57 12.68 -17.21
CA LEU A 189 -1.45 11.54 -17.46
C LEU A 189 -1.66 11.42 -18.97
N THR A 190 -1.36 10.27 -19.53
CA THR A 190 -1.35 10.04 -20.99
C THR A 190 -2.44 9.04 -21.40
N ALA A 191 -3.06 9.31 -22.55
CA ALA A 191 -3.97 8.42 -23.24
C ALA A 191 -3.59 8.25 -24.72
N LEU A 192 -3.95 7.09 -25.28
CA LEU A 192 -3.89 6.76 -26.69
C LEU A 192 -5.31 6.57 -27.24
N SER A 193 -5.64 7.27 -28.31
CA SER A 193 -6.85 7.03 -29.10
C SER A 193 -6.54 6.12 -30.29
N LEU A 194 -7.42 5.15 -30.54
CA LEU A 194 -7.41 4.27 -31.70
C LEU A 194 -8.71 4.46 -32.50
N PRO A 195 -8.67 4.35 -33.85
CA PRO A 195 -7.58 3.81 -34.68
C PRO A 195 -6.52 4.81 -35.17
N ASP A 196 -6.63 6.09 -34.86
CA ASP A 196 -5.74 7.14 -35.38
C ASP A 196 -4.37 7.20 -34.69
N PHE A 197 -4.17 6.44 -33.60
CA PHE A 197 -2.96 6.44 -32.79
C PHE A 197 -2.62 7.84 -32.22
N MET A 198 -3.65 8.62 -31.90
CA MET A 198 -3.47 9.96 -31.35
C MET A 198 -3.13 9.90 -29.87
N ILE A 199 -2.07 10.60 -29.47
CA ILE A 199 -1.69 10.76 -28.06
C ILE A 199 -2.34 12.01 -27.49
N HIS A 200 -2.93 11.85 -26.32
CA HIS A 200 -3.48 12.94 -25.52
C HIS A 200 -2.82 12.91 -24.15
N SER A 201 -2.54 14.08 -23.60
CA SER A 201 -2.01 14.16 -22.24
C SER A 201 -2.48 15.41 -21.52
N VAL A 202 -2.52 15.34 -20.20
CA VAL A 202 -2.69 16.49 -19.31
C VAL A 202 -1.60 16.48 -18.24
N PRO A 203 -1.00 17.63 -17.91
CA PRO A 203 -0.03 17.71 -16.83
C PRO A 203 -0.72 17.45 -15.48
N ALA A 204 -0.01 16.77 -14.60
CA ALA A 204 -0.42 16.65 -13.21
C ALA A 204 -0.43 18.03 -12.55
N ARG A 205 -1.43 18.28 -11.71
CA ARG A 205 -1.58 19.57 -11.00
C ARG A 205 -0.56 19.72 -9.88
N ALA A 206 0.04 18.63 -9.41
CA ALA A 206 1.08 18.58 -8.39
C ALA A 206 1.80 17.21 -8.39
N ASP A 207 2.87 17.11 -7.60
CA ASP A 207 3.36 15.81 -7.12
C ASP A 207 2.38 15.29 -6.05
N HIS A 208 1.35 14.60 -6.54
CA HIS A 208 0.27 14.05 -5.71
C HIS A 208 0.80 13.07 -4.67
N TRP A 209 1.77 12.22 -5.02
CA TRP A 209 2.30 11.25 -4.07
C TRP A 209 3.00 11.93 -2.91
N SER A 210 3.81 12.96 -3.17
CA SER A 210 4.44 13.76 -2.13
C SER A 210 3.40 14.38 -1.19
N GLN A 211 2.39 15.06 -1.74
CA GLN A 211 1.33 15.69 -0.96
C GLN A 211 0.50 14.71 -0.14
N VAL A 212 0.12 13.57 -0.73
CA VAL A 212 -0.66 12.52 -0.07
C VAL A 212 0.15 11.88 1.06
N ARG A 213 1.45 11.65 0.86
CA ARG A 213 2.30 11.13 1.94
C ARG A 213 2.35 12.08 3.13
N ASP A 214 2.50 13.37 2.89
CA ASP A 214 2.56 14.39 3.95
C ASP A 214 1.21 14.48 4.67
N GLN A 215 0.10 14.54 3.92
CA GLN A 215 -1.24 14.64 4.47
C GLN A 215 -1.63 13.42 5.33
N TRP A 216 -1.26 12.22 4.90
CA TRP A 216 -1.74 10.97 5.52
C TRP A 216 -0.77 10.31 6.49
N GLN A 217 0.41 10.91 6.73
CA GLN A 217 1.41 10.35 7.63
C GLN A 217 0.87 10.15 9.06
N LEU A 218 0.37 11.21 9.69
CA LEU A 218 -0.18 11.13 11.05
C LEU A 218 -1.41 10.21 11.12
N PRO A 219 -2.42 10.31 10.22
CA PRO A 219 -3.52 9.36 10.18
C PRO A 219 -3.07 7.89 10.13
N VAL A 220 -2.11 7.55 9.25
CA VAL A 220 -1.57 6.19 9.16
C VAL A 220 -0.87 5.78 10.45
N LEU A 221 -0.02 6.63 11.00
CA LEU A 221 0.67 6.38 12.28
C LEU A 221 -0.30 6.06 13.41
N LYS A 222 -1.41 6.79 13.52
CA LYS A 222 -2.44 6.55 14.54
C LYS A 222 -3.13 5.20 14.42
N THR A 223 -3.08 4.55 13.26
CA THR A 223 -3.66 3.22 13.06
C THR A 223 -2.71 2.07 13.34
N LYS A 224 -1.41 2.33 13.54
CA LYS A 224 -0.44 1.26 13.76
C LYS A 224 -0.68 0.58 15.11
N PRO A 225 -0.42 -0.73 15.21
CA PRO A 225 -0.63 -1.49 16.44
C PRO A 225 0.51 -1.28 17.46
N TRP A 226 0.70 -0.03 17.91
CA TRP A 226 1.80 0.37 18.81
C TRP A 226 1.93 -0.48 20.07
N HIS A 227 0.81 -0.97 20.59
CA HIS A 227 0.78 -1.81 21.77
C HIS A 227 1.33 -3.22 21.53
N ASP A 228 1.29 -3.68 20.27
CA ASP A 228 1.60 -5.05 19.87
C ASP A 228 3.00 -5.21 19.29
N TYR A 229 3.61 -4.11 18.86
CA TYR A 229 5.01 -4.11 18.46
C TYR A 229 5.92 -4.54 19.59
N THR A 230 6.91 -5.35 19.25
CA THR A 230 8.08 -5.52 20.10
C THR A 230 8.81 -4.19 20.24
N TRP A 231 9.57 -3.99 21.31
CA TRP A 231 10.35 -2.75 21.49
C TRP A 231 11.24 -2.40 20.28
N PRO A 232 11.95 -3.35 19.63
CA PRO A 232 12.72 -3.05 18.42
C PRO A 232 11.86 -2.69 17.20
N GLU A 233 10.67 -3.29 17.06
CA GLU A 233 9.74 -2.94 15.97
C GLU A 233 9.17 -1.54 16.16
N LEU A 234 8.76 -1.21 17.39
CA LEU A 234 8.27 0.11 17.76
C LEU A 234 9.32 1.19 17.45
N ALA A 235 10.55 1.00 17.89
CA ALA A 235 11.65 1.95 17.64
C ALA A 235 11.96 2.10 16.14
N ARG A 236 11.83 1.00 15.38
CA ARG A 236 12.03 1.01 13.93
C ARG A 236 10.93 1.80 13.21
N GLU A 237 9.67 1.64 13.62
CA GLU A 237 8.57 2.40 13.06
C GLU A 237 8.69 3.89 13.40
N ILE A 238 9.10 4.26 14.63
CA ILE A 238 9.42 5.66 14.96
C ILE A 238 10.49 6.19 14.00
N THR A 239 11.64 5.52 13.94
CA THR A 239 12.77 5.93 13.06
C THR A 239 12.38 6.06 11.59
N ARG A 240 11.52 5.15 11.11
CA ARG A 240 11.03 5.14 9.74
C ARG A 240 10.22 6.39 9.39
N PHE A 241 9.45 6.92 10.34
CA PHE A 241 8.56 8.06 10.11
C PHE A 241 9.09 9.39 10.68
N SER A 242 10.15 9.37 11.49
CA SER A 242 10.81 10.58 12.02
C SER A 242 11.30 11.58 10.96
N PRO A 243 11.72 11.17 9.75
CA PRO A 243 12.01 12.12 8.67
C PRO A 243 10.72 12.78 8.16
N THR A 244 10.23 13.77 8.90
CA THR A 244 9.03 14.56 8.59
C THR A 244 9.25 16.02 8.99
N SER A 245 8.73 16.95 8.20
CA SER A 245 8.67 18.37 8.53
C SER A 245 7.33 18.77 9.16
N ASP A 246 6.38 17.84 9.26
CA ASP A 246 5.07 18.08 9.85
C ASP A 246 5.15 18.11 11.37
N ALA A 247 4.87 19.28 11.96
CA ALA A 247 4.99 19.51 13.39
C ALA A 247 4.03 18.64 14.23
N PRO A 248 2.74 18.47 13.87
CA PRO A 248 1.85 17.51 14.52
C PRO A 248 2.38 16.07 14.51
N THR A 249 2.88 15.59 13.36
CA THR A 249 3.46 14.24 13.26
C THR A 249 4.69 14.10 14.14
N THR A 250 5.58 15.09 14.12
CA THR A 250 6.78 15.12 14.97
C THR A 250 6.41 15.03 16.45
N ALA A 251 5.49 15.89 16.90
CA ALA A 251 5.04 15.89 18.30
C ALA A 251 4.41 14.56 18.71
N TRP A 252 3.63 13.94 17.82
CA TRP A 252 3.00 12.66 18.07
C TRP A 252 4.03 11.51 18.18
N LEU A 253 5.01 11.45 17.28
CA LEU A 253 6.10 10.47 17.35
C LEU A 253 6.94 10.62 18.63
N THR A 254 7.27 11.86 19.01
CA THR A 254 7.97 12.14 20.28
C THR A 254 7.14 11.67 21.48
N ALA A 255 5.82 11.89 21.47
CA ALA A 255 4.95 11.43 22.54
C ALA A 255 4.92 9.89 22.64
N VAL A 256 4.90 9.18 21.51
CA VAL A 256 4.98 7.70 21.50
C VAL A 256 6.34 7.20 21.98
N GLU A 257 7.42 7.85 21.58
CA GLU A 257 8.76 7.53 22.06
C GLU A 257 8.88 7.71 23.58
N GLN A 258 8.38 8.83 24.11
CA GLN A 258 8.35 9.10 25.54
C GLN A 258 7.51 8.07 26.27
N TRP A 259 6.28 7.80 25.81
CA TRP A 259 5.41 6.77 26.38
C TRP A 259 6.09 5.39 26.42
N SER A 260 6.78 5.00 25.34
CA SER A 260 7.51 3.73 25.29
C SER A 260 8.68 3.67 26.28
N THR A 261 9.32 4.82 26.53
CA THR A 261 10.41 4.94 27.51
C THR A 261 9.87 4.89 28.93
N ASP A 262 8.77 5.58 29.20
CA ASP A 262 8.10 5.58 30.51
C ASP A 262 7.66 4.16 30.88
N LEU A 263 7.04 3.41 29.97
CA LEU A 263 6.66 2.02 30.20
C LEU A 263 7.85 1.13 30.53
N ARG A 264 8.97 1.26 29.80
CA ARG A 264 10.18 0.48 30.08
C ARG A 264 10.82 0.87 31.42
N SER A 265 10.70 2.13 31.82
CA SER A 265 11.20 2.59 33.13
C SER A 265 10.45 1.99 34.31
N MET A 266 9.25 1.42 34.10
CA MET A 266 8.47 0.74 35.14
C MET A 266 9.02 -0.63 35.53
N LEU A 267 9.86 -1.27 34.70
CA LEU A 267 10.29 -2.66 34.92
C LEU A 267 10.88 -2.93 36.32
N PRO A 268 11.75 -2.07 36.90
CA PRO A 268 12.22 -2.27 38.27
C PRO A 268 11.09 -2.24 39.30
N ALA A 269 10.16 -1.30 39.20
CA ALA A 269 9.02 -1.19 40.11
C ALA A 269 8.08 -2.40 39.99
N LEU A 270 7.90 -2.95 38.78
CA LEU A 270 7.13 -4.17 38.53
C LEU A 270 7.75 -5.38 39.22
N VAL A 271 9.08 -5.53 39.17
CA VAL A 271 9.78 -6.59 39.91
C VAL A 271 9.49 -6.46 41.40
N THR A 272 9.69 -5.27 41.98
CA THR A 272 9.42 -5.03 43.41
C THR A 272 7.97 -5.30 43.81
N ALA A 273 7.01 -4.85 42.99
CA ALA A 273 5.59 -5.06 43.23
C ALA A 273 5.20 -6.54 43.13
N ALA A 274 5.77 -7.29 42.17
CA ALA A 274 5.54 -8.72 42.02
C ALA A 274 6.05 -9.50 43.24
N HIS A 275 7.26 -9.20 43.71
CA HIS A 275 7.81 -9.80 44.93
C HIS A 275 6.94 -9.50 46.15
N THR A 276 6.55 -8.23 46.34
CA THR A 276 5.70 -7.80 47.46
C THR A 276 4.33 -8.46 47.42
N THR A 277 3.76 -8.64 46.24
CA THR A 277 2.44 -9.28 46.07
C THR A 277 2.54 -10.78 46.31
N ALA A 278 3.60 -11.44 45.82
CA ALA A 278 3.81 -12.87 45.98
C ALA A 278 4.00 -13.30 47.45
N THR A 279 4.54 -12.44 48.31
CA THR A 279 4.66 -12.73 49.75
C THR A 279 3.34 -12.59 50.51
N ARG A 280 2.38 -11.79 50.00
CA ARG A 280 1.08 -11.52 50.65
C ARG A 280 0.00 -12.53 50.30
N LEU A 281 0.15 -13.28 49.22
CA LEU A 281 -0.85 -14.24 48.74
C LEU A 281 -0.49 -15.67 49.12
N ASP A 282 -1.47 -16.47 49.53
CA ASP A 282 -1.34 -17.93 49.56
C ASP A 282 -1.26 -18.52 48.13
N THR A 283 -1.06 -19.83 48.01
CA THR A 283 -0.89 -20.49 46.71
C THR A 283 -2.14 -20.41 45.85
N ASP A 284 -3.33 -20.58 46.44
CA ASP A 284 -4.60 -20.62 45.70
C ASP A 284 -4.92 -19.24 45.12
N ARG A 285 -4.75 -18.18 45.91
CA ARG A 285 -4.95 -16.80 45.46
C ARG A 285 -3.90 -16.38 44.44
N LEU A 286 -2.66 -16.85 44.57
CA LEU A 286 -1.60 -16.59 43.59
C LEU A 286 -1.94 -17.24 42.24
N GLN A 287 -2.44 -18.49 42.24
CA GLN A 287 -2.86 -19.18 41.04
C GLN A 287 -4.01 -18.48 40.30
N GLN A 288 -4.92 -17.85 41.04
CA GLN A 288 -6.04 -17.07 40.48
C GLN A 288 -5.66 -15.65 40.05
N HIS A 289 -4.45 -15.19 40.39
CA HIS A 289 -4.03 -13.82 40.09
C HIS A 289 -3.72 -13.63 38.60
N PRO A 290 -4.13 -12.51 37.96
CA PRO A 290 -3.84 -12.27 36.53
C PRO A 290 -2.34 -12.27 36.17
N ALA A 291 -1.49 -11.94 37.13
CA ALA A 291 -0.02 -11.99 37.02
C ALA A 291 0.61 -13.29 37.57
N ALA A 292 -0.15 -14.37 37.76
CA ALA A 292 0.33 -15.61 38.38
C ALA A 292 1.70 -16.11 37.88
N PRO A 293 2.00 -16.13 36.56
CA PRO A 293 3.30 -16.60 36.06
C PRO A 293 4.49 -15.81 36.63
N TYR A 294 4.33 -14.49 36.79
CA TYR A 294 5.34 -13.60 37.35
C TYR A 294 5.43 -13.74 38.87
N LEU A 295 4.29 -13.85 39.55
CA LEU A 295 4.26 -14.01 41.00
C LEU A 295 4.88 -15.33 41.47
N PHE A 296 4.68 -16.42 40.73
CA PHE A 296 5.33 -17.70 41.04
C PHE A 296 6.85 -17.63 40.86
N GLN A 297 7.34 -16.91 39.83
CA GLN A 297 8.76 -16.66 39.65
C GLN A 297 9.33 -15.80 40.78
N ALA A 298 8.62 -14.73 41.15
CA ALA A 298 9.00 -13.86 42.26
C ALA A 298 9.09 -14.62 43.59
N ARG A 299 8.09 -15.46 43.90
CA ARG A 299 8.09 -16.30 45.12
C ARG A 299 9.27 -17.27 45.21
N ARG A 300 9.78 -17.72 44.06
CA ARG A 300 10.95 -18.60 43.94
C ARG A 300 12.26 -17.84 43.83
N ASN A 301 12.23 -16.51 43.98
CA ASN A 301 13.35 -15.59 43.79
C ASN A 301 14.02 -15.71 42.40
N ARG A 302 13.20 -15.96 41.37
CA ARG A 302 13.62 -16.09 39.96
C ARG A 302 13.16 -14.95 39.06
N LEU A 303 12.39 -14.00 39.59
CA LEU A 303 12.00 -12.80 38.87
C LEU A 303 12.95 -11.66 39.22
N ASP A 304 13.73 -11.22 38.24
CA ASP A 304 14.63 -10.08 38.30
C ASP A 304 14.42 -9.17 37.10
N LEU A 305 15.20 -8.08 37.01
CA LEU A 305 15.06 -7.11 35.91
C LEU A 305 15.38 -7.74 34.55
N SER A 306 16.37 -8.63 34.48
CA SER A 306 16.80 -9.28 33.24
C SER A 306 15.71 -10.19 32.69
N SER A 307 15.25 -11.13 33.52
CA SER A 307 14.17 -12.06 33.18
C SER A 307 12.85 -11.36 32.87
N LEU A 308 12.53 -10.26 33.56
CA LEU A 308 11.32 -9.50 33.24
C LEU A 308 11.44 -8.77 31.90
N THR A 309 12.61 -8.22 31.57
CA THR A 309 12.87 -7.57 30.27
C THR A 309 12.65 -8.54 29.11
N GLU A 310 13.07 -9.79 29.26
CA GLU A 310 12.87 -10.85 28.25
C GLU A 310 11.41 -11.31 28.13
N GLN A 311 10.60 -11.17 29.20
CA GLN A 311 9.19 -11.56 29.19
C GLN A 311 8.27 -10.43 28.71
N CYS A 312 8.55 -9.19 29.13
CA CYS A 312 7.80 -7.98 28.79
C CYS A 312 8.32 -7.36 27.48
N THR A 313 8.23 -8.10 26.39
CA THR A 313 8.79 -7.73 25.09
C THR A 313 7.99 -6.69 24.30
N THR A 314 6.78 -6.34 24.75
CA THR A 314 5.85 -5.43 24.08
C THR A 314 5.21 -4.49 25.11
N PRO A 315 4.72 -3.30 24.69
CA PRO A 315 3.94 -2.44 25.57
C PRO A 315 2.72 -3.14 26.18
N ARG A 316 1.97 -3.92 25.39
CA ARG A 316 0.78 -4.64 25.87
C ARG A 316 1.11 -5.56 27.06
N LYS A 317 2.20 -6.32 26.99
CA LYS A 317 2.62 -7.21 28.09
C LYS A 317 3.01 -6.42 29.34
N THR A 318 3.77 -5.34 29.18
CA THR A 318 4.17 -4.47 30.30
C THR A 318 2.95 -3.83 30.98
N ILE A 319 2.03 -3.29 30.19
CA ILE A 319 0.77 -2.69 30.67
C ILE A 319 -0.08 -3.72 31.40
N ALA A 320 -0.24 -4.92 30.84
CA ALA A 320 -1.02 -5.99 31.46
C ALA A 320 -0.47 -6.38 32.83
N LEU A 321 0.85 -6.50 32.95
CA LEU A 321 1.49 -6.79 34.24
C LEU A 321 1.34 -5.63 35.22
N ALA A 322 1.57 -4.39 34.78
CA ALA A 322 1.42 -3.21 35.63
C ALA A 322 -0.01 -3.07 36.17
N THR A 323 -1.00 -3.28 35.31
CA THR A 323 -2.42 -3.26 35.67
C THR A 323 -2.75 -4.36 36.67
N ALA A 324 -2.27 -5.59 36.42
CA ALA A 324 -2.47 -6.72 37.34
C ALA A 324 -1.84 -6.48 38.72
N LEU A 325 -0.73 -5.71 38.78
CA LEU A 325 -0.06 -5.32 40.02
C LEU A 325 -0.55 -3.99 40.59
N GLN A 326 -1.61 -3.41 40.02
CA GLN A 326 -2.23 -2.15 40.47
C GLN A 326 -1.25 -0.95 40.47
N LEU A 327 -0.32 -0.92 39.53
CA LEU A 327 0.54 0.24 39.30
C LEU A 327 -0.09 1.19 38.28
N ASN A 328 0.18 2.49 38.44
CA ASN A 328 -0.24 3.50 37.48
C ASN A 328 0.49 3.31 36.15
N VAL A 329 -0.26 3.27 35.05
CA VAL A 329 0.26 3.06 33.70
C VAL A 329 0.28 4.40 32.95
N PRO A 330 1.40 4.76 32.29
CA PRO A 330 1.45 5.90 31.38
C PRO A 330 0.36 5.83 30.29
N GLU A 331 -0.38 6.92 30.09
CA GLU A 331 -1.39 7.00 29.04
C GLU A 331 -0.75 7.01 27.65
N PHE A 332 -1.37 6.31 26.70
CA PHE A 332 -0.97 6.36 25.30
C PHE A 332 -1.36 7.72 24.67
N PRO A 333 -0.51 8.33 23.81
CA PRO A 333 -0.83 9.59 23.14
C PRO A 333 -2.14 9.52 22.33
N ARG A 334 -2.92 10.61 22.31
CA ARG A 334 -4.23 10.70 21.63
C ARG A 334 -4.16 11.44 20.29
#